data_AF-A0A524HJF0-F1
#
_entry.id   AF-A0A524HJF0-F1
#
_cell.length_a   1.000
_cell.length_b   1.000
_cell.length_c   1.000
_cell.angle_alpha   90.00
_cell.angle_beta   90.00
_cell.angle_gamma   90.00
#
_symmetry.space_group_name_H-M   'P 1'
#
loop_
_entity.id
_entity.type
_entity.pdbx_description
1 polymer ?
#
loop_
_entity_poly.entity_id
_entity_poly.type
_entity_poly.pdbx_seq_one_letter_code
_entity_poly.pdbx_strand_id
1 'polypeptide(L)'
;MRHQSSLHLDLSFLLFSGAIIIALVVILLIPGRIVQADIAPPQQPPGANLSPADELTQVRMMEETVIINVLPEKDLTNMGQAEVWAQFLMENLGSEIESLLVRFPISANDGAFHYPRIKNFRVTVDGQMINTAPLQVPGENGDTIEWIHFEVQFPPGEIVDLVVEYTLNGTGEYPFVSYAYLLETGAGWKDTIGSGNIIVNLPYPATVQTVFVDSSPGWGWTSPDAVLKDNQVRWHFENLEPAPMDNISIALVWPSAWNHIELERQRVSSNPADGEAWGRLGKSYKDLARLRRSFRDDLGGEELFRLSLDAYESALELLPDDALWHAGLGDLLFWRFENYFFQSTEENRDGYMRALEEFYLAYSLDPDHPFIKDYIEGNYFSNDALAITNNGAVFFWLTQTPTLNPLEELSQTPEALPSDAIASAATSTPEQTGLVDSTDPLRGEENRKAESEQKSKNPLCGSMILVPLVLLLPLVKRSRKIKSKID
;
A
#
# COMPACT_ATOMS: atom_id res chain seq x y z
N MET A 1 41.50 60.32 20.38
CA MET A 1 41.33 58.84 20.39
C MET A 1 39.98 58.56 21.03
N ARG A 2 38.85 58.65 20.31
CA ARG A 2 38.13 57.60 19.55
C ARG A 2 37.91 56.30 20.33
N HIS A 3 36.74 56.14 20.93
CA HIS A 3 36.09 54.83 21.09
C HIS A 3 34.60 54.95 20.75
N GLN A 4 34.19 54.13 19.78
CA GLN A 4 32.86 54.06 19.17
C GLN A 4 31.95 53.19 20.02
N SER A 5 30.70 53.63 20.13
CA SER A 5 29.53 52.93 20.64
C SER A 5 28.87 52.13 19.52
N SER A 6 28.61 50.84 19.72
CA SER A 6 27.82 50.00 18.82
C SER A 6 26.47 49.65 19.44
N LEU A 7 25.39 50.11 18.80
CA LEU A 7 24.04 49.56 18.95
C LEU A 7 24.05 48.11 18.48
N HIS A 8 23.77 47.17 19.37
CA HIS A 8 23.34 45.82 19.00
C HIS A 8 21.81 45.83 18.97
N LEU A 9 21.23 45.87 17.77
CA LEU A 9 19.84 45.47 17.55
C LEU A 9 19.75 43.96 17.84
N ASP A 10 18.81 43.59 18.69
CA ASP A 10 18.55 42.22 19.16
C ASP A 10 18.09 41.31 17.99
N LEU A 11 19.08 40.71 17.33
CA LEU A 11 18.92 39.68 16.30
C LEU A 11 18.12 38.46 16.81
N SER A 12 18.08 38.30 18.14
CA SER A 12 17.33 37.33 18.94
C SER A 12 15.81 37.36 18.63
N PHE A 13 15.23 38.54 18.41
CA PHE A 13 13.78 38.71 18.21
C PHE A 13 13.33 38.40 16.77
N LEU A 14 14.22 38.59 15.79
CA LEU A 14 13.95 38.25 14.39
C LEU A 14 14.03 36.75 14.13
N LEU A 15 14.90 36.03 14.86
CA LEU A 15 15.06 34.58 14.72
C LEU A 15 13.87 33.79 15.32
N PHE A 16 13.28 34.28 16.42
CA PHE A 16 12.09 33.64 17.01
C PHE A 16 10.84 33.81 16.13
N SER A 17 10.69 34.96 15.49
CA SER A 17 9.58 35.26 14.56
C SER A 17 9.62 34.38 13.30
N GLY A 18 10.82 34.07 12.78
CA GLY A 18 10.98 33.27 11.57
C GLY A 18 10.67 31.78 11.74
N ALA A 19 11.00 31.20 12.91
CA ALA A 19 10.73 29.79 13.20
C ALA A 19 9.22 29.49 13.31
N ILE A 20 8.44 30.43 13.86
CA ILE A 20 6.97 30.32 13.94
C ILE A 20 6.35 30.36 12.54
N ILE A 21 6.84 31.21 11.64
CA ILE A 21 6.34 31.30 10.27
C ILE A 21 6.67 30.03 9.47
N ILE A 22 7.85 29.44 9.66
CA ILE A 22 8.23 28.18 8.98
C ILE A 22 7.41 27.00 9.51
N ALA A 23 7.15 26.92 10.81
CA ALA A 23 6.27 25.90 11.38
C ALA A 23 4.82 26.03 10.86
N LEU A 24 4.31 27.26 10.71
CA LEU A 24 3.00 27.54 10.09
C LEU A 24 2.95 27.15 8.61
N VAL A 25 4.04 27.35 7.86
CA VAL A 25 4.13 26.96 6.44
C VAL A 25 4.26 25.44 6.27
N VAL A 26 4.89 24.72 7.20
CA VAL A 26 4.99 23.25 7.17
C VAL A 26 3.64 22.58 7.52
N ILE A 27 2.84 23.17 8.41
CA ILE A 27 1.46 22.73 8.68
C ILE A 27 0.54 22.95 7.46
N LEU A 28 0.85 23.95 6.62
CA LEU A 28 0.14 24.24 5.37
C LEU A 28 0.54 23.36 4.16
N LEU A 29 1.53 22.46 4.32
CA LEU A 29 2.00 21.55 3.26
C LEU A 29 1.58 20.10 3.48
N ILE A 30 0.70 19.83 4.44
CA ILE A 30 0.05 18.51 4.59
C ILE A 30 -0.96 18.38 3.44
N PRO A 31 -0.84 17.35 2.56
CA PRO A 31 -1.84 17.12 1.51
C PRO A 31 -3.22 16.95 2.14
N GLY A 32 -4.18 17.72 1.62
CA GLY A 32 -5.57 17.76 2.02
C GLY A 32 -6.25 16.40 1.96
N ARG A 33 -7.24 16.24 2.84
CA ARG A 33 -7.86 14.98 3.20
C ARG A 33 -8.84 14.52 2.11
N ILE A 34 -9.01 13.20 2.02
CA ILE A 34 -9.97 12.55 1.13
C ILE A 34 -11.36 12.68 1.78
N VAL A 35 -12.32 13.28 1.09
CA VAL A 35 -13.74 13.31 1.51
C VAL A 35 -14.45 12.06 0.94
N GLN A 36 -14.84 11.08 1.77
CA GLN A 36 -15.66 9.90 1.41
C GLN A 36 -16.59 9.31 2.51
N ALA A 37 -17.85 9.76 2.60
CA ALA A 37 -19.04 9.07 3.18
C ALA A 37 -19.11 8.69 4.68
N ASP A 38 -19.89 9.48 5.44
CA ASP A 38 -20.73 9.12 6.60
C ASP A 38 -21.71 10.31 6.88
N ILE A 39 -22.69 10.17 7.77
CA ILE A 39 -23.67 11.22 8.13
C ILE A 39 -23.01 12.30 8.99
N ALA A 40 -23.14 13.56 8.58
CA ALA A 40 -22.67 14.71 9.35
C ALA A 40 -23.86 15.54 9.87
N PRO A 41 -23.73 16.17 11.05
CA PRO A 41 -24.67 17.20 11.49
C PRO A 41 -24.57 18.45 10.58
N PRO A 42 -25.46 19.44 10.72
CA PRO A 42 -25.38 20.67 9.95
C PRO A 42 -24.04 21.43 10.17
N GLN A 43 -23.26 21.74 9.12
CA GLN A 43 -22.23 22.78 9.20
C GLN A 43 -22.86 24.19 9.11
N GLN A 44 -22.41 25.12 9.94
CA GLN A 44 -22.69 26.54 9.73
C GLN A 44 -21.99 27.08 8.46
N PRO A 45 -22.54 28.10 7.79
CA PRO A 45 -22.00 28.63 6.54
C PRO A 45 -20.54 29.13 6.71
N PRO A 46 -19.71 29.05 5.65
CA PRO A 46 -18.34 29.54 5.69
C PRO A 46 -18.32 31.03 6.07
N GLY A 47 -17.60 31.37 7.13
CA GLY A 47 -17.57 32.72 7.71
C GLY A 47 -18.19 32.84 9.11
N ALA A 48 -18.73 31.76 9.67
CA ALA A 48 -19.12 31.67 11.08
C ALA A 48 -18.06 30.89 11.91
N ASN A 49 -17.01 31.60 12.35
CA ASN A 49 -16.04 31.34 13.45
C ASN A 49 -15.42 29.92 13.64
N LEU A 50 -14.09 29.74 13.71
CA LEU A 50 -13.17 30.02 14.84
C LEU A 50 -13.69 29.56 16.22
N SER A 51 -13.32 28.33 16.62
CA SER A 51 -13.33 27.76 18.00
C SER A 51 -14.41 26.70 18.29
N PRO A 52 -14.06 25.59 18.99
CA PRO A 52 -15.01 24.58 19.47
C PRO A 52 -15.84 25.15 20.63
N ALA A 53 -17.10 25.52 20.42
CA ALA A 53 -18.00 25.83 21.53
C ALA A 53 -19.52 25.83 21.23
N ASP A 54 -20.02 26.20 20.05
CA ASP A 54 -21.45 26.56 19.94
C ASP A 54 -22.03 26.07 18.59
N GLU A 55 -22.97 25.12 18.44
CA GLU A 55 -23.95 24.47 19.31
C GLU A 55 -23.78 22.94 19.19
N LEU A 56 -23.39 22.27 20.27
CA LEU A 56 -23.29 20.81 20.29
C LEU A 56 -24.70 20.23 20.40
N THR A 57 -25.19 19.63 19.32
CA THR A 57 -26.36 18.75 19.37
C THR A 57 -26.22 17.79 20.56
N GLN A 58 -27.32 17.45 21.23
CA GLN A 58 -27.31 16.40 22.25
C GLN A 58 -27.52 15.01 21.63
N VAL A 59 -27.60 14.93 20.31
CA VAL A 59 -27.74 13.67 19.58
C VAL A 59 -26.39 12.98 19.47
N ARG A 60 -26.30 11.79 20.08
CA ARG A 60 -25.14 10.90 20.03
C ARG A 60 -25.40 9.76 19.05
N MET A 61 -24.35 9.37 18.32
CA MET A 61 -24.35 8.12 17.56
C MET A 61 -24.06 6.95 18.51
N MET A 62 -25.07 6.13 18.76
CA MET A 62 -24.99 5.00 19.68
C MET A 62 -24.39 3.76 19.02
N GLU A 63 -24.77 3.51 17.76
CA GLU A 63 -24.25 2.41 16.96
C GLU A 63 -24.08 2.84 15.50
N GLU A 64 -23.03 2.37 14.86
CA GLU A 64 -22.84 2.43 13.43
C GLU A 64 -22.56 1.02 12.86
N THR A 65 -23.40 0.56 11.93
CA THR A 65 -23.13 -0.69 11.21
C THR A 65 -23.11 -0.44 9.70
N VAL A 66 -21.96 -0.73 9.08
CA VAL A 66 -21.74 -0.52 7.65
C VAL A 66 -21.44 -1.85 6.98
N ILE A 67 -22.20 -2.14 5.93
CA ILE A 67 -22.02 -3.31 5.08
C ILE A 67 -21.70 -2.85 3.67
N ILE A 68 -20.51 -3.21 3.19
CA ILE A 68 -20.04 -2.94 1.83
C ILE A 68 -20.03 -4.28 1.07
N ASN A 69 -21.00 -4.47 0.18
CA ASN A 69 -21.10 -5.66 -0.66
C ASN A 69 -20.38 -5.45 -1.99
N VAL A 70 -19.17 -5.98 -2.12
CA VAL A 70 -18.41 -5.94 -3.38
C VAL A 70 -19.12 -6.81 -4.41
N LEU A 71 -19.54 -6.21 -5.52
CA LEU A 71 -20.33 -6.88 -6.53
C LEU A 71 -19.45 -7.77 -7.41
N PRO A 72 -19.91 -8.98 -7.77
CA PRO A 72 -19.27 -9.76 -8.81
C PRO A 72 -19.46 -9.04 -10.14
N GLU A 73 -18.36 -8.77 -10.83
CA GLU A 73 -18.43 -7.95 -12.03
C GLU A 73 -18.62 -8.80 -13.29
N LYS A 74 -19.42 -8.27 -14.23
CA LYS A 74 -19.65 -8.88 -15.54
C LYS A 74 -18.91 -8.18 -16.67
N ASP A 75 -18.37 -6.99 -16.41
CA ASP A 75 -17.80 -6.10 -17.40
C ASP A 75 -16.52 -5.44 -16.86
N LEU A 76 -15.40 -5.66 -17.55
CA LEU A 76 -14.06 -5.16 -17.18
C LEU A 76 -13.92 -3.64 -17.34
N THR A 77 -14.94 -2.94 -17.87
CA THR A 77 -14.88 -1.50 -18.14
C THR A 77 -15.29 -0.62 -16.95
N ASN A 78 -15.89 -1.18 -15.89
CA ASN A 78 -16.21 -0.45 -14.65
C ASN A 78 -15.19 -0.80 -13.58
N MET A 79 -14.68 0.18 -12.82
CA MET A 79 -13.56 0.01 -11.86
C MET A 79 -13.92 -0.74 -10.57
N GLY A 80 -14.75 -1.80 -10.63
CA GLY A 80 -15.34 -2.43 -9.46
C GLY A 80 -16.51 -1.63 -8.92
N GLN A 81 -17.57 -2.31 -8.46
CA GLN A 81 -18.70 -1.67 -7.78
C GLN A 81 -19.00 -2.37 -6.46
N ALA A 82 -19.52 -1.60 -5.51
CA ALA A 82 -20.04 -2.11 -4.25
C ALA A 82 -21.40 -1.49 -3.93
N GLU A 83 -22.28 -2.28 -3.31
CA GLU A 83 -23.49 -1.78 -2.68
C GLU A 83 -23.21 -1.53 -1.20
N VAL A 84 -23.48 -0.31 -0.75
CA VAL A 84 -23.29 0.08 0.64
C VAL A 84 -24.65 0.19 1.31
N TRP A 85 -24.75 -0.41 2.49
CA TRP A 85 -25.82 -0.25 3.46
C TRP A 85 -25.20 0.21 4.76
N ALA A 86 -25.51 1.41 5.23
CA ALA A 86 -25.00 1.98 6.46
C ALA A 86 -26.16 2.33 7.39
N GLN A 87 -26.15 1.79 8.61
CA GLN A 87 -27.14 2.04 9.65
C GLN A 87 -26.50 2.81 10.79
N PHE A 88 -27.23 3.81 11.29
CA PHE A 88 -26.85 4.65 12.41
C PHE A 88 -27.99 4.67 13.41
N LEU A 89 -27.72 4.22 14.64
CA LEU A 89 -28.66 4.35 15.75
C LEU A 89 -28.32 5.61 16.53
N MET A 90 -29.21 6.58 16.52
CA MET A 90 -28.98 7.91 17.08
C MET A 90 -29.85 8.14 18.31
N GLU A 91 -29.30 8.70 19.39
CA GLU A 91 -30.06 9.01 20.61
C GLU A 91 -29.89 10.48 20.99
N ASN A 92 -31.00 11.18 21.22
CA ASN A 92 -30.96 12.51 21.84
C ASN A 92 -30.83 12.39 23.36
N LEU A 93 -29.66 12.72 23.89
CA LEU A 93 -29.34 12.71 25.32
C LEU A 93 -29.86 13.95 26.08
N GLY A 94 -30.46 14.89 25.34
CA GLY A 94 -31.08 16.10 25.87
C GLY A 94 -32.44 15.85 26.50
N SER A 95 -33.14 16.94 26.80
CA SER A 95 -34.50 16.91 27.39
C SER A 95 -35.58 17.50 26.48
N GLU A 96 -35.18 18.05 25.34
CA GLU A 96 -36.06 18.69 24.35
C GLU A 96 -35.88 18.02 22.99
N ILE A 97 -36.93 18.00 22.17
CA ILE A 97 -36.85 17.47 20.79
C ILE A 97 -35.87 18.32 19.99
N GLU A 98 -34.91 17.66 19.32
CA GLU A 98 -34.01 18.31 18.37
C GLU A 98 -34.46 18.04 16.93
N SER A 99 -34.53 19.07 16.09
CA SER A 99 -34.78 18.93 14.65
C SER A 99 -33.54 19.36 13.89
N LEU A 100 -32.88 18.42 13.23
CA LEU A 100 -31.59 18.65 12.58
C LEU A 100 -31.68 18.47 11.07
N LEU A 101 -30.91 19.29 10.36
CA LEU A 101 -30.67 19.16 8.94
C LEU A 101 -29.45 18.26 8.69
N VAL A 102 -29.66 16.95 8.77
CA VAL A 102 -28.62 15.94 8.58
C VAL A 102 -28.10 15.99 7.15
N ARG A 103 -26.79 15.75 6.98
CA ARG A 103 -26.11 15.84 5.70
C ARG A 103 -25.35 14.57 5.38
N PHE A 104 -25.20 14.28 4.11
CA PHE A 104 -24.39 13.16 3.63
C PHE A 104 -23.61 13.59 2.37
N PRO A 105 -22.29 13.34 2.30
CA PRO A 105 -21.51 13.65 1.12
C PRO A 105 -21.85 12.65 0.01
N ILE A 106 -22.23 13.12 -1.18
CA ILE A 106 -22.64 12.25 -2.30
C ILE A 106 -21.61 12.18 -3.42
N SER A 107 -20.47 12.80 -3.23
CA SER A 107 -19.34 12.71 -4.14
C SER A 107 -18.04 12.78 -3.38
N ALA A 108 -16.99 12.31 -4.04
CA ALA A 108 -15.74 12.08 -3.38
C ALA A 108 -14.57 11.96 -4.34
N ASN A 109 -13.39 12.39 -3.90
CA ASN A 109 -12.20 12.36 -4.74
C ASN A 109 -11.86 10.93 -5.17
N ASP A 110 -11.69 10.71 -6.47
CA ASP A 110 -11.32 9.42 -7.08
C ASP A 110 -9.81 9.16 -7.15
N GLY A 111 -8.99 10.04 -6.55
CA GLY A 111 -7.53 10.03 -6.64
C GLY A 111 -6.98 10.78 -7.86
N ALA A 112 -7.84 11.21 -8.78
CA ALA A 112 -7.51 12.03 -9.94
C ALA A 112 -8.17 13.43 -9.88
N PHE A 113 -8.59 13.85 -8.68
CA PHE A 113 -9.32 15.10 -8.43
C PHE A 113 -10.68 15.19 -9.14
N HIS A 114 -11.27 14.06 -9.55
CA HIS A 114 -12.68 14.02 -9.91
C HIS A 114 -13.51 13.62 -8.69
N TYR A 115 -14.75 14.08 -8.66
CA TYR A 115 -15.69 13.77 -7.59
C TYR A 115 -16.91 13.04 -8.17
N PRO A 116 -16.77 11.77 -8.61
CA PRO A 116 -17.88 11.00 -9.11
C PRO A 116 -18.99 10.91 -8.05
N ARG A 117 -20.22 11.20 -8.49
CA ARG A 117 -21.40 11.10 -7.64
C ARG A 117 -21.75 9.64 -7.39
N ILE A 118 -22.03 9.27 -6.15
CA ILE A 118 -22.57 7.95 -5.80
C ILE A 118 -23.94 7.76 -6.45
N LYS A 119 -24.30 6.50 -6.76
CA LYS A 119 -25.54 6.16 -7.48
C LYS A 119 -26.55 5.53 -6.54
N ASN A 120 -27.82 5.50 -6.96
CA ASN A 120 -28.91 4.80 -6.27
C ASN A 120 -29.10 5.18 -4.79
N PHE A 121 -28.73 6.42 -4.45
CA PHE A 121 -28.75 6.93 -3.09
C PHE A 121 -30.17 6.98 -2.51
N ARG A 122 -30.36 6.43 -1.31
CA ARG A 122 -31.63 6.39 -0.56
C ARG A 122 -31.37 6.54 0.93
N VAL A 123 -32.34 7.14 1.64
CA VAL A 123 -32.34 7.24 3.11
C VAL A 123 -33.69 6.83 3.67
N THR A 124 -33.68 6.09 4.77
CA THR A 124 -34.86 5.86 5.59
C THR A 124 -34.62 6.30 7.03
N VAL A 125 -35.67 6.83 7.65
CA VAL A 125 -35.72 7.16 9.09
C VAL A 125 -36.82 6.32 9.71
N ASP A 126 -36.49 5.48 10.69
CA ASP A 126 -37.41 4.54 11.34
C ASP A 126 -38.19 3.69 10.31
N GLY A 127 -37.47 3.21 9.28
CA GLY A 127 -38.01 2.43 8.17
C GLY A 127 -38.85 3.20 7.14
N GLN A 128 -39.03 4.52 7.30
CA GLN A 128 -39.74 5.36 6.35
C GLN A 128 -38.77 6.08 5.41
N MET A 129 -38.99 5.94 4.10
CA MET A 129 -38.21 6.67 3.11
C MET A 129 -38.52 8.17 3.18
N ILE A 130 -37.46 8.98 3.24
CA ILE A 130 -37.55 10.43 3.37
C ILE A 130 -37.07 11.13 2.09
N ASN A 131 -37.52 12.38 1.90
CA ASN A 131 -37.07 13.21 0.80
C ASN A 131 -35.70 13.83 1.11
N THR A 132 -34.83 13.85 0.10
CA THR A 132 -33.50 14.45 0.19
C THR A 132 -33.36 15.58 -0.83
N ALA A 133 -32.60 16.62 -0.48
CA ALA A 133 -32.28 17.70 -1.39
C ALA A 133 -30.76 17.88 -1.54
N PRO A 134 -30.25 18.29 -2.71
CA PRO A 134 -28.83 18.56 -2.88
C PRO A 134 -28.43 19.83 -2.12
N LEU A 135 -27.24 19.81 -1.52
CA LEU A 135 -26.60 20.92 -0.85
C LEU A 135 -25.21 21.13 -1.44
N GLN A 136 -24.91 22.34 -1.88
CA GLN A 136 -23.59 22.70 -2.36
C GLN A 136 -22.76 23.23 -1.20
N VAL A 137 -21.65 22.56 -0.89
CA VAL A 137 -20.76 22.92 0.23
C VAL A 137 -19.40 23.32 -0.35
N PRO A 138 -18.79 24.43 0.11
CA PRO A 138 -17.42 24.77 -0.30
C PRO A 138 -16.43 23.68 0.11
N GLY A 139 -15.69 23.17 -0.86
CA GLY A 139 -14.55 22.29 -0.65
C GLY A 139 -13.28 23.09 -0.28
N GLU A 140 -12.25 22.39 0.18
CA GLU A 140 -11.01 22.98 0.70
C GLU A 140 -10.27 23.85 -0.32
N ASN A 141 -10.35 23.50 -1.62
CA ASN A 141 -9.67 24.21 -2.70
C ASN A 141 -10.51 25.31 -3.35
N GLY A 142 -11.64 25.69 -2.75
CA GLY A 142 -12.61 26.62 -3.33
C GLY A 142 -13.53 26.00 -4.38
N ASP A 143 -13.35 24.71 -4.68
CA ASP A 143 -14.32 23.92 -5.43
C ASP A 143 -15.63 23.77 -4.64
N THR A 144 -16.70 23.36 -5.29
CA THR A 144 -17.97 23.08 -4.62
C THR A 144 -18.20 21.57 -4.63
N ILE A 145 -18.38 21.00 -3.45
CA ILE A 145 -18.67 19.58 -3.25
C ILE A 145 -20.18 19.43 -3.10
N GLU A 146 -20.75 18.49 -3.84
CA GLU A 146 -22.17 18.16 -3.75
C GLU A 146 -22.39 17.24 -2.54
N TRP A 147 -23.22 17.70 -1.63
CA TRP A 147 -23.80 16.95 -0.54
C TRP A 147 -25.29 16.79 -0.81
N ILE A 148 -25.92 15.99 0.03
CA ILE A 148 -27.36 16.08 0.22
C ILE A 148 -27.66 16.41 1.67
N HIS A 149 -28.89 16.82 1.89
CA HIS A 149 -29.40 17.00 3.23
C HIS A 149 -30.86 16.56 3.33
N PHE A 150 -31.27 16.28 4.55
CA PHE A 150 -32.62 15.90 4.92
C PHE A 150 -32.91 16.25 6.38
N GLU A 151 -34.19 16.46 6.71
CA GLU A 151 -34.63 16.81 8.06
C GLU A 151 -34.93 15.54 8.87
N VAL A 152 -34.44 15.50 10.10
CA VAL A 152 -34.71 14.43 11.07
C VAL A 152 -35.08 15.04 12.41
N GLN A 153 -36.06 14.45 13.09
CA GLN A 153 -36.40 14.80 14.47
C GLN A 153 -35.86 13.72 15.40
N PHE A 154 -35.25 14.15 16.51
CA PHE A 154 -34.69 13.28 17.53
C PHE A 154 -35.40 13.57 18.87
N PRO A 155 -36.40 12.76 19.25
CA PRO A 155 -37.07 12.89 20.54
C PRO A 155 -36.13 12.53 21.71
N PRO A 156 -36.25 13.19 22.89
CA PRO A 156 -35.42 12.90 24.06
C PRO A 156 -35.49 11.44 24.50
N GLY A 157 -34.33 10.78 24.64
CA GLY A 157 -34.22 9.40 25.12
C GLY A 157 -34.82 8.34 24.20
N GLU A 158 -35.16 8.69 22.96
CA GLU A 158 -35.58 7.74 21.93
C GLU A 158 -34.44 7.46 20.96
N ILE A 159 -34.34 6.20 20.51
CA ILE A 159 -33.44 5.79 19.43
C ILE A 159 -34.13 6.06 18.11
N VAL A 160 -33.46 6.82 17.24
CA VAL A 160 -33.83 7.04 15.85
C VAL A 160 -32.93 6.18 14.97
N ASP A 161 -33.54 5.35 14.13
CA ASP A 161 -32.84 4.46 13.19
C ASP A 161 -32.70 5.14 11.82
N LEU A 162 -31.46 5.48 11.45
CA LEU A 162 -31.13 6.07 10.16
C LEU A 162 -30.42 5.03 9.30
N VAL A 163 -30.95 4.78 8.10
CA VAL A 163 -30.30 3.88 7.14
C VAL A 163 -30.04 4.63 5.85
N VAL A 164 -28.81 4.52 5.36
CA VAL A 164 -28.34 5.11 4.10
C VAL A 164 -27.88 3.98 3.17
N GLU A 165 -28.42 3.97 1.95
CA GLU A 165 -28.08 2.98 0.92
C GLU A 165 -27.59 3.67 -0.35
N TYR A 166 -26.52 3.15 -0.96
CA TYR A 166 -26.01 3.66 -2.23
C TYR A 166 -25.12 2.65 -2.96
N THR A 167 -24.81 2.95 -4.22
CA THR A 167 -23.80 2.24 -5.01
C THR A 167 -22.53 3.08 -5.09
N LEU A 168 -21.42 2.48 -4.67
CA LEU A 168 -20.07 3.02 -4.69
C LEU A 168 -19.29 2.43 -5.88
N ASN A 169 -18.55 3.27 -6.60
CA ASN A 169 -17.54 2.77 -7.55
C ASN A 169 -16.20 2.69 -6.83
N GLY A 170 -15.46 1.62 -7.08
CA GLY A 170 -14.09 1.50 -6.60
C GLY A 170 -13.15 2.47 -7.34
N THR A 171 -12.00 2.73 -6.73
CA THR A 171 -10.87 3.40 -7.37
C THR A 171 -9.77 2.38 -7.60
N GLY A 172 -8.91 2.58 -8.62
CA GLY A 172 -7.75 1.73 -8.81
C GLY A 172 -7.26 1.51 -10.23
N GLU A 173 -6.48 0.45 -10.40
CA GLU A 173 -5.94 0.00 -11.68
C GLU A 173 -6.00 -1.52 -11.68
N TYR A 174 -6.53 -2.11 -12.76
CA TYR A 174 -6.61 -3.55 -12.90
C TYR A 174 -5.22 -4.17 -12.70
N PRO A 175 -5.06 -5.21 -11.85
CA PRO A 175 -6.11 -6.08 -11.30
C PRO A 175 -6.55 -5.77 -9.87
N PHE A 176 -6.35 -4.55 -9.37
CA PHE A 176 -6.68 -4.18 -7.98
C PHE A 176 -7.70 -3.04 -7.91
N VAL A 177 -8.50 -3.04 -6.84
CA VAL A 177 -9.52 -2.03 -6.56
C VAL A 177 -9.48 -1.68 -5.07
N SER A 178 -9.81 -0.43 -4.74
CA SER A 178 -9.95 0.05 -3.37
C SER A 178 -11.32 0.68 -3.14
N TYR A 179 -11.81 0.51 -1.93
CA TYR A 179 -12.99 1.20 -1.41
C TYR A 179 -12.60 1.93 -0.13
N ALA A 180 -13.26 3.05 0.15
CA ALA A 180 -13.08 3.80 1.39
C ALA A 180 -14.44 4.17 2.00
N TYR A 181 -14.41 4.39 3.31
CA TYR A 181 -15.55 4.81 4.12
C TYR A 181 -15.04 5.75 5.23
N LEU A 182 -15.71 6.88 5.44
CA LEU A 182 -15.33 7.87 6.42
C LEU A 182 -15.97 7.54 7.76
N LEU A 183 -15.19 7.61 8.82
CA LEU A 183 -15.72 7.64 10.18
C LEU A 183 -15.63 9.05 10.75
N GLU A 184 -14.76 9.91 10.22
CA GLU A 184 -14.47 11.23 10.79
C GLU A 184 -15.66 12.19 10.83
N THR A 185 -16.69 11.98 10.00
CA THR A 185 -17.94 12.77 10.06
C THR A 185 -18.74 12.48 11.32
N GLY A 186 -18.52 11.32 11.93
CA GLY A 186 -18.99 10.95 13.26
C GLY A 186 -18.58 11.96 14.35
N ALA A 187 -17.45 12.66 14.18
CA ALA A 187 -16.95 13.68 15.11
C ALA A 187 -17.85 14.91 15.24
N GLY A 188 -18.83 15.07 14.34
CA GLY A 188 -19.82 16.13 14.45
C GLY A 188 -20.91 15.86 15.49
N TRP A 189 -21.13 14.60 15.85
CA TRP A 189 -22.18 14.20 16.79
C TRP A 189 -21.73 14.35 18.25
N LYS A 190 -22.67 14.22 19.18
CA LYS A 190 -22.38 14.31 20.61
C LYS A 190 -21.52 13.12 21.06
N ASP A 191 -20.38 13.41 21.69
CA ASP A 191 -19.46 12.42 22.28
C ASP A 191 -18.96 11.40 21.23
N THR A 192 -18.62 10.19 21.68
CA THR A 192 -18.08 9.12 20.83
C THR A 192 -19.17 8.33 20.12
N ILE A 193 -18.81 7.66 19.02
CA ILE A 193 -19.61 6.57 18.46
C ILE A 193 -19.59 5.40 19.46
N GLY A 194 -20.77 5.03 19.97
CA GLY A 194 -20.88 4.02 21.03
C GLY A 194 -20.27 2.67 20.65
N SER A 195 -20.73 2.06 19.56
CA SER A 195 -20.16 0.86 18.95
C SER A 195 -20.17 1.02 17.44
N GLY A 196 -19.19 0.43 16.74
CA GLY A 196 -19.33 0.34 15.30
C GLY A 196 -18.70 -0.88 14.65
N ASN A 197 -19.32 -1.28 13.55
CA ASN A 197 -19.07 -2.52 12.83
C ASN A 197 -18.98 -2.22 11.34
N ILE A 198 -17.80 -2.38 10.76
CA ILE A 198 -17.58 -2.22 9.32
C ILE A 198 -17.32 -3.59 8.73
N ILE A 199 -18.16 -4.01 7.79
CA ILE A 199 -18.15 -5.35 7.21
C ILE A 199 -18.08 -5.21 5.68
N VAL A 200 -17.00 -5.70 5.09
CA VAL A 200 -16.87 -5.79 3.63
C VAL A 200 -17.11 -7.24 3.21
N ASN A 201 -18.17 -7.48 2.44
CA ASN A 201 -18.49 -8.77 1.87
C ASN A 201 -17.86 -8.90 0.49
N LEU A 202 -17.00 -9.91 0.31
CA LEU A 202 -16.35 -10.22 -0.95
C LEU A 202 -17.09 -11.36 -1.68
N PRO A 203 -17.07 -11.38 -3.02
CA PRO A 203 -17.63 -12.48 -3.81
C PRO A 203 -16.71 -13.72 -3.85
N TYR A 204 -15.63 -13.73 -3.07
CA TYR A 204 -14.64 -14.80 -2.92
C TYR A 204 -14.05 -14.78 -1.50
N PRO A 205 -13.27 -15.80 -1.08
CA PRO A 205 -12.65 -15.83 0.24
C PRO A 205 -11.77 -14.61 0.53
N ALA A 206 -11.90 -14.05 1.73
CA ALA A 206 -11.05 -13.00 2.25
C ALA A 206 -9.75 -13.62 2.78
N THR A 207 -8.66 -13.44 2.03
CA THR A 207 -7.36 -14.05 2.31
C THR A 207 -6.24 -13.04 2.02
N VAL A 208 -5.01 -13.34 2.44
CA VAL A 208 -3.84 -12.52 2.09
C VAL A 208 -3.60 -12.45 0.57
N GLN A 209 -4.05 -13.43 -0.20
CA GLN A 209 -3.96 -13.39 -1.68
C GLN A 209 -4.91 -12.32 -2.26
N THR A 210 -6.10 -12.18 -1.67
CA THR A 210 -7.21 -11.38 -2.21
C THR A 210 -7.35 -10.00 -1.58
N VAL A 211 -6.74 -9.78 -0.41
CA VAL A 211 -6.76 -8.52 0.34
C VAL A 211 -5.32 -8.13 0.67
N PHE A 212 -4.97 -6.86 0.46
CA PHE A 212 -3.67 -6.33 0.88
C PHE A 212 -3.69 -6.17 2.40
N VAL A 213 -2.78 -6.83 3.12
CA VAL A 213 -2.62 -6.73 4.57
C VAL A 213 -1.23 -6.19 4.84
N ASP A 214 -1.14 -5.09 5.59
CA ASP A 214 0.12 -4.38 5.90
C ASP A 214 0.94 -3.96 4.66
N SER A 215 0.27 -3.83 3.51
CA SER A 215 0.86 -3.54 2.21
C SER A 215 -0.07 -2.68 1.35
N SER A 216 0.41 -2.27 0.18
CA SER A 216 -0.33 -1.37 -0.72
C SER A 216 -0.02 -1.64 -2.20
N PRO A 217 -1.02 -1.57 -3.09
CA PRO A 217 -0.78 -1.53 -4.54
C PRO A 217 -0.20 -0.19 -5.03
N GLY A 218 0.06 0.77 -4.13
CA GLY A 218 0.71 2.06 -4.39
C GLY A 218 -0.22 3.27 -4.38
N TRP A 219 -1.55 3.08 -4.40
CA TRP A 219 -2.55 4.15 -4.44
C TRP A 219 -3.76 3.91 -3.51
N GLY A 220 -3.84 2.75 -2.87
CA GLY A 220 -4.84 2.41 -1.85
C GLY A 220 -4.17 1.63 -0.73
N TRP A 221 -4.84 1.43 0.39
CA TRP A 221 -4.35 0.59 1.49
C TRP A 221 -5.52 -0.10 2.17
N THR A 222 -5.23 -1.09 3.00
CA THR A 222 -6.21 -1.65 3.93
C THR A 222 -5.94 -1.09 5.30
N SER A 223 -6.97 -0.51 5.94
CA SER A 223 -6.84 0.00 7.30
C SER A 223 -6.39 -1.12 8.25
N PRO A 224 -5.57 -0.80 9.26
CA PRO A 224 -5.03 -1.79 10.19
C PRO A 224 -6.15 -2.51 10.97
N ASP A 225 -5.77 -3.57 11.68
CA ASP A 225 -6.66 -4.38 12.53
C ASP A 225 -7.82 -5.08 11.80
N ALA A 226 -7.75 -5.13 10.47
CA ALA A 226 -8.71 -5.84 9.63
C ALA A 226 -8.72 -7.34 9.96
N VAL A 227 -9.89 -7.87 10.32
CA VAL A 227 -10.08 -9.31 10.55
C VAL A 227 -10.61 -9.96 9.27
N LEU A 228 -9.78 -10.82 8.66
CA LEU A 228 -10.17 -11.64 7.52
C LEU A 228 -10.85 -12.93 8.00
N LYS A 229 -12.10 -13.16 7.59
CA LYS A 229 -12.83 -14.38 7.92
C LYS A 229 -13.83 -14.76 6.84
N ASP A 230 -13.81 -16.02 6.42
CA ASP A 230 -14.68 -16.55 5.36
C ASP A 230 -14.55 -15.70 4.08
N ASN A 231 -15.59 -14.97 3.70
CA ASN A 231 -15.59 -14.03 2.58
C ASN A 231 -15.68 -12.57 3.04
N GLN A 232 -15.26 -12.27 4.27
CA GLN A 232 -15.46 -10.97 4.90
C GLN A 232 -14.18 -10.37 5.44
N VAL A 233 -14.10 -9.04 5.33
CA VAL A 233 -13.13 -8.20 6.03
C VAL A 233 -13.89 -7.35 7.04
N ARG A 234 -13.45 -7.35 8.30
CA ARG A 234 -14.21 -6.76 9.41
C ARG A 234 -13.34 -5.85 10.26
N TRP A 235 -13.93 -4.73 10.66
CA TRP A 235 -13.44 -3.86 11.73
C TRP A 235 -14.53 -3.70 12.78
N HIS A 236 -14.12 -3.58 14.03
CA HIS A 236 -15.00 -3.31 15.16
C HIS A 236 -14.35 -2.32 16.11
N PHE A 237 -15.12 -1.36 16.59
CA PHE A 237 -14.67 -0.33 17.52
C PHE A 237 -15.73 -0.06 18.58
N GLU A 238 -15.27 0.42 19.74
CA GLU A 238 -16.08 0.73 20.90
C GLU A 238 -15.70 2.11 21.43
N ASN A 239 -16.68 2.98 21.63
CA ASN A 239 -16.51 4.35 22.10
C ASN A 239 -15.46 5.12 21.28
N LEU A 240 -15.54 5.01 19.94
CA LEU A 240 -14.62 5.67 19.03
C LEU A 240 -14.89 7.18 19.02
N GLU A 241 -13.87 7.98 19.31
CA GLU A 241 -13.85 9.41 19.00
C GLU A 241 -13.31 9.57 17.56
N PRO A 242 -14.16 9.75 16.55
CA PRO A 242 -13.73 9.56 15.17
C PRO A 242 -12.81 10.69 14.71
N ALA A 243 -11.76 10.32 14.00
CA ALA A 243 -10.81 11.25 13.40
C ALA A 243 -10.50 10.80 11.96
N PRO A 244 -9.90 11.68 11.13
CA PRO A 244 -9.52 11.35 9.75
C PRO A 244 -8.66 10.09 9.60
N MET A 245 -7.89 9.76 10.65
CA MET A 245 -7.05 8.56 10.68
C MET A 245 -7.84 7.27 10.92
N ASP A 246 -9.08 7.36 11.40
CA ASP A 246 -9.96 6.22 11.66
C ASP A 246 -10.78 5.83 10.43
N ASN A 247 -10.77 6.66 9.38
CA ASN A 247 -11.41 6.33 8.12
C ASN A 247 -10.94 4.95 7.61
N ILE A 248 -11.89 4.16 7.13
CA ILE A 248 -11.62 2.81 6.63
C ILE A 248 -11.27 2.87 5.17
N SER A 249 -10.20 2.19 4.80
CA SER A 249 -9.86 1.87 3.42
C SER A 249 -9.65 0.36 3.31
N ILE A 250 -9.96 -0.20 2.14
CA ILE A 250 -9.65 -1.59 1.81
C ILE A 250 -9.14 -1.67 0.39
N ALA A 251 -7.92 -2.20 0.22
CA ALA A 251 -7.35 -2.53 -1.08
C ALA A 251 -7.42 -4.04 -1.30
N LEU A 252 -7.96 -4.46 -2.44
CA LEU A 252 -8.27 -5.86 -2.72
C LEU A 252 -8.09 -6.21 -4.20
N VAL A 253 -7.97 -7.51 -4.47
CA VAL A 253 -7.96 -8.06 -5.83
C VAL A 253 -9.32 -7.87 -6.45
N TRP A 254 -9.36 -7.33 -7.66
CA TRP A 254 -10.60 -7.09 -8.39
C TRP A 254 -11.34 -8.41 -8.67
N PRO A 255 -12.67 -8.52 -8.42
CA PRO A 255 -13.42 -9.76 -8.62
C PRO A 255 -13.25 -10.48 -9.95
N SER A 256 -13.14 -9.76 -11.06
CA SER A 256 -12.94 -10.35 -12.39
C SER A 256 -11.57 -11.05 -12.51
N ALA A 257 -10.52 -10.46 -11.93
CA ALA A 257 -9.19 -11.03 -11.90
C ALA A 257 -9.15 -12.31 -11.05
N TRP A 258 -9.80 -12.29 -9.88
CA TRP A 258 -9.89 -13.49 -9.04
C TRP A 258 -10.72 -14.61 -9.70
N ASN A 259 -11.84 -14.27 -10.34
CA ASN A 259 -12.64 -15.24 -11.07
C ASN A 259 -11.86 -15.90 -12.23
N HIS A 260 -10.90 -15.19 -12.83
CA HIS A 260 -10.01 -15.78 -13.83
C HIS A 260 -9.12 -16.87 -13.23
N ILE A 261 -8.55 -16.65 -12.04
CA ILE A 261 -7.80 -17.67 -11.30
C ILE A 261 -8.67 -18.88 -10.99
N GLU A 262 -9.89 -18.67 -10.49
CA GLU A 262 -10.80 -19.78 -10.18
C GLU A 262 -11.16 -20.60 -11.42
N LEU A 263 -11.33 -19.94 -12.57
CA LEU A 263 -11.56 -20.61 -13.84
C LEU A 263 -10.36 -21.47 -14.27
N GLU A 264 -9.13 -20.95 -14.21
CA GLU A 264 -7.94 -21.72 -14.60
C GLU A 264 -7.63 -22.83 -13.58
N ARG A 265 -7.87 -22.61 -12.27
CA ARG A 265 -7.83 -23.66 -11.23
C ARG A 265 -8.77 -24.81 -11.56
N GLN A 266 -10.00 -24.49 -11.96
CA GLN A 266 -10.98 -25.50 -12.34
C GLN A 266 -10.54 -26.28 -13.59
N ARG A 267 -9.96 -25.61 -14.59
CA ARG A 267 -9.45 -26.27 -15.81
C ARG A 267 -8.33 -27.24 -15.50
N VAL A 268 -7.33 -26.79 -14.73
CA VAL A 268 -6.22 -27.62 -14.26
C VAL A 268 -6.73 -28.80 -13.45
N SER A 269 -7.65 -28.58 -12.51
CA SER A 269 -8.23 -29.66 -11.70
C SER A 269 -9.02 -30.67 -12.56
N SER A 270 -9.68 -30.22 -13.62
CA SER A 270 -10.46 -31.07 -14.52
C SER A 270 -9.60 -31.81 -15.55
N ASN A 271 -8.47 -31.23 -15.94
CA ASN A 271 -7.49 -31.82 -16.85
C ASN A 271 -6.06 -31.43 -16.45
N PRO A 272 -5.43 -32.16 -15.49
CA PRO A 272 -4.09 -31.83 -15.02
C PRO A 272 -2.98 -31.98 -16.07
N ALA A 273 -3.25 -32.63 -17.20
CA ALA A 273 -2.32 -32.78 -18.32
C ALA A 273 -2.42 -31.63 -19.34
N ASP A 274 -3.25 -30.62 -19.08
CA ASP A 274 -3.37 -29.42 -19.90
C ASP A 274 -2.29 -28.40 -19.53
N GLY A 275 -1.12 -28.49 -20.19
CA GLY A 275 -0.01 -27.56 -19.96
C GLY A 275 -0.39 -26.09 -20.24
N GLU A 276 -1.30 -25.86 -21.18
CA GLU A 276 -1.80 -24.52 -21.49
C GLU A 276 -2.64 -23.95 -20.33
N ALA A 277 -3.45 -24.78 -19.67
CA ALA A 277 -4.19 -24.37 -18.48
C ALA A 277 -3.25 -24.03 -17.31
N TRP A 278 -2.19 -24.81 -17.12
CA TRP A 278 -1.15 -24.50 -16.14
C TRP A 278 -0.45 -23.18 -16.43
N GLY A 279 -0.06 -22.93 -17.68
CA GLY A 279 0.59 -21.68 -18.09
C GLY A 279 -0.30 -20.45 -17.85
N ARG A 280 -1.59 -20.53 -18.21
CA ARG A 280 -2.57 -19.46 -17.92
C ARG A 280 -2.80 -19.26 -16.43
N LEU A 281 -2.81 -20.33 -15.64
CA LEU A 281 -2.93 -20.24 -14.18
C LEU A 281 -1.70 -19.55 -13.57
N GLY A 282 -0.49 -19.93 -14.00
CA GLY A 282 0.76 -19.27 -13.63
C GLY A 282 0.74 -17.78 -13.96
N LYS A 283 0.34 -17.44 -15.19
CA LYS A 283 0.16 -16.03 -15.59
C LYS A 283 -0.81 -15.28 -14.70
N SER A 284 -1.95 -15.87 -14.36
CA SER A 284 -2.97 -15.22 -13.53
C SER A 284 -2.46 -14.92 -12.11
N TYR A 285 -1.72 -15.84 -11.50
CA TYR A 285 -1.08 -15.60 -10.21
C TYR A 285 0.00 -14.52 -10.30
N LYS A 286 0.87 -14.57 -11.31
CA LYS A 286 1.88 -13.54 -11.56
C LYS A 286 1.25 -12.15 -11.66
N ASP A 287 0.16 -12.01 -12.42
CA ASP A 287 -0.50 -10.73 -12.63
C ASP A 287 -1.04 -10.14 -11.30
N LEU A 288 -1.45 -10.98 -10.34
CA LEU A 288 -1.86 -10.53 -9.00
C LEU A 288 -0.70 -10.31 -8.03
N ALA A 289 0.44 -10.97 -8.26
CA ALA A 289 1.64 -10.81 -7.45
C ALA A 289 2.44 -9.56 -7.87
N ARG A 290 2.28 -9.13 -9.13
CA ARG A 290 2.96 -7.98 -9.71
C ARG A 290 2.24 -6.67 -9.41
N LEU A 291 3.00 -5.65 -9.04
CA LEU A 291 2.58 -4.26 -9.00
C LEU A 291 3.13 -3.52 -10.22
N ARG A 292 2.62 -2.32 -10.52
CA ARG A 292 3.04 -1.54 -11.70
C ARG A 292 4.56 -1.33 -11.82
N ARG A 293 5.29 -1.28 -10.70
CA ARG A 293 6.74 -1.03 -10.66
C ARG A 293 7.51 -1.97 -9.73
N SER A 294 6.86 -2.99 -9.19
CA SER A 294 7.45 -3.85 -8.17
C SER A 294 6.70 -5.18 -8.12
N PHE A 295 7.11 -6.02 -7.19
CA PHE A 295 6.34 -7.15 -6.72
C PHE A 295 5.63 -6.80 -5.41
N ARG A 296 4.53 -7.48 -5.10
CA ARG A 296 3.91 -7.44 -3.77
C ARG A 296 4.89 -8.03 -2.75
N ASP A 297 5.17 -7.29 -1.69
CA ASP A 297 6.12 -7.64 -0.62
C ASP A 297 5.42 -8.17 0.65
N ASP A 298 4.11 -8.45 0.56
CA ASP A 298 3.33 -9.06 1.63
C ASP A 298 3.26 -10.59 1.53
N LEU A 299 2.69 -11.21 2.57
CA LEU A 299 2.44 -12.66 2.61
C LEU A 299 1.62 -13.14 1.40
N GLY A 300 0.68 -12.32 0.93
CA GLY A 300 -0.10 -12.59 -0.27
C GLY A 300 0.73 -12.64 -1.54
N GLY A 301 1.61 -11.66 -1.72
CA GLY A 301 2.57 -11.59 -2.81
C GLY A 301 3.50 -12.79 -2.84
N GLU A 302 4.03 -13.19 -1.69
CA GLU A 302 4.88 -14.37 -1.55
C GLU A 302 4.15 -15.66 -1.95
N GLU A 303 2.92 -15.84 -1.45
CA GLU A 303 2.13 -17.02 -1.76
C GLU A 303 1.75 -17.06 -3.25
N LEU A 304 1.35 -15.92 -3.83
CA LEU A 304 1.04 -15.81 -5.25
C LEU A 304 2.27 -16.06 -6.13
N PHE A 305 3.46 -15.59 -5.72
CA PHE A 305 4.72 -15.91 -6.41
C PHE A 305 4.95 -17.43 -6.46
N ARG A 306 4.87 -18.10 -5.30
CA ARG A 306 5.10 -19.54 -5.20
C ARG A 306 4.08 -20.32 -6.03
N LEU A 307 2.79 -19.96 -5.94
CA LEU A 307 1.73 -20.56 -6.76
C LEU A 307 1.95 -20.33 -8.26
N SER A 308 2.43 -19.15 -8.63
CA SER A 308 2.78 -18.84 -10.01
C SER A 308 3.94 -19.69 -10.51
N LEU A 309 4.99 -19.83 -9.71
CA LEU A 309 6.17 -20.62 -10.03
C LEU A 309 5.80 -22.09 -10.25
N ASP A 310 5.11 -22.70 -9.28
CA ASP A 310 4.65 -24.10 -9.36
C ASP A 310 3.82 -24.35 -10.64
N ALA A 311 2.94 -23.41 -11.00
CA ALA A 311 2.08 -23.53 -12.17
C ALA A 311 2.84 -23.40 -13.48
N TYR A 312 3.82 -22.49 -13.58
CA TYR A 312 4.68 -22.40 -14.76
C TYR A 312 5.58 -23.63 -14.91
N GLU A 313 6.16 -24.13 -13.81
CA GLU A 313 6.96 -25.35 -13.84
C GLU A 313 6.12 -26.54 -14.32
N SER A 314 4.89 -26.68 -13.81
CA SER A 314 3.94 -27.70 -14.29
C SER A 314 3.59 -27.55 -15.79
N ALA A 315 3.46 -26.31 -16.27
CA ALA A 315 3.23 -26.04 -17.68
C ALA A 315 4.41 -26.51 -18.55
N LEU A 316 5.64 -26.18 -18.14
CA LEU A 316 6.87 -26.50 -18.86
C LEU A 316 7.26 -27.98 -18.77
N GLU A 317 6.86 -28.69 -17.72
CA GLU A 317 6.96 -30.16 -17.69
C GLU A 317 6.11 -30.82 -18.80
N LEU A 318 4.95 -30.25 -19.10
CA LEU A 318 4.02 -30.75 -20.10
C LEU A 318 4.31 -30.20 -21.51
N LEU A 319 4.84 -28.98 -21.59
CA LEU A 319 5.11 -28.23 -22.81
C LEU A 319 6.52 -27.63 -22.78
N PRO A 320 7.58 -28.47 -22.81
CA PRO A 320 8.97 -28.02 -22.60
C PRO A 320 9.55 -27.19 -23.75
N ASP A 321 8.86 -27.11 -24.89
CA ASP A 321 9.28 -26.33 -26.05
C ASP A 321 8.35 -25.13 -26.30
N ASP A 322 7.49 -24.78 -25.33
CA ASP A 322 6.59 -23.63 -25.46
C ASP A 322 7.28 -22.32 -25.08
N ALA A 323 7.59 -21.53 -26.10
CA ALA A 323 8.30 -20.26 -25.95
C ALA A 323 7.56 -19.26 -25.04
N LEU A 324 6.23 -19.26 -25.03
CA LEU A 324 5.44 -18.32 -24.22
C LEU A 324 5.49 -18.65 -22.74
N TRP A 325 5.48 -19.94 -22.38
CA TRP A 325 5.59 -20.35 -20.98
C TRP A 325 6.99 -20.15 -20.41
N HIS A 326 8.03 -20.35 -21.21
CA HIS A 326 9.40 -19.94 -20.85
C HIS A 326 9.48 -18.43 -20.62
N ALA A 327 8.96 -17.61 -21.54
CA ALA A 327 8.94 -16.16 -21.36
C ALA A 327 8.11 -15.74 -20.14
N GLY A 328 7.00 -16.42 -19.87
CA GLY A 328 6.12 -16.17 -18.74
C GLY A 328 6.79 -16.42 -17.38
N LEU A 329 7.56 -17.52 -17.28
CA LEU A 329 8.37 -17.85 -16.10
C LEU A 329 9.57 -16.91 -15.95
N GLY A 330 10.26 -16.60 -17.05
CA GLY A 330 11.33 -15.59 -17.07
C GLY A 330 10.87 -14.25 -16.52
N ASP A 331 9.70 -13.77 -16.96
CA ASP A 331 9.08 -12.52 -16.46
C ASP A 331 8.74 -12.59 -14.96
N LEU A 332 8.20 -13.71 -14.48
CA LEU A 332 7.93 -13.90 -13.04
C LEU A 332 9.22 -13.76 -12.20
N LEU A 333 10.25 -14.50 -12.57
CA LEU A 333 11.52 -14.56 -11.84
C LEU A 333 12.27 -13.22 -11.93
N PHE A 334 12.27 -12.60 -13.11
CA PHE A 334 12.91 -11.31 -13.33
C PHE A 334 12.34 -10.25 -12.39
N TRP A 335 11.02 -10.03 -12.37
CA TRP A 335 10.42 -9.01 -11.50
C TRP A 335 10.59 -9.30 -10.01
N ARG A 336 10.65 -10.59 -9.63
CA ARG A 336 10.90 -10.98 -8.25
C ARG A 336 12.33 -10.63 -7.82
N PHE A 337 13.33 -10.89 -8.66
CA PHE A 337 14.73 -10.85 -8.25
C PHE A 337 15.51 -9.62 -8.73
N GLU A 338 15.06 -8.89 -9.75
CA GLU A 338 15.76 -7.73 -10.32
C GLU A 338 16.07 -6.67 -9.25
N ASN A 339 15.06 -6.25 -8.47
CA ASN A 339 15.22 -5.22 -7.44
C ASN A 339 16.16 -5.63 -6.29
N TYR A 340 16.45 -6.92 -6.17
CA TYR A 340 17.31 -7.48 -5.13
C TYR A 340 18.62 -8.04 -5.67
N PHE A 341 18.86 -7.96 -6.98
CA PHE A 341 20.07 -8.47 -7.61
C PHE A 341 21.32 -7.84 -6.97
N PHE A 342 21.31 -6.52 -6.75
CA PHE A 342 22.40 -5.80 -6.10
C PHE A 342 22.47 -5.99 -4.59
N GLN A 343 21.43 -6.57 -3.97
CA GLN A 343 21.39 -6.87 -2.53
C GLN A 343 22.12 -8.19 -2.18
N SER A 344 22.60 -8.92 -3.19
CA SER A 344 23.71 -9.90 -3.11
C SER A 344 23.49 -11.20 -2.31
N THR A 345 22.26 -11.67 -2.11
CA THR A 345 22.06 -13.07 -1.71
C THR A 345 22.34 -14.01 -2.88
N GLU A 346 22.76 -15.24 -2.59
CA GLU A 346 22.94 -16.29 -3.60
C GLU A 346 21.61 -16.61 -4.30
N GLU A 347 20.54 -16.76 -3.51
CA GLU A 347 19.17 -16.98 -4.01
C GLU A 347 18.72 -15.93 -5.03
N ASN A 348 18.92 -14.63 -4.75
CA ASN A 348 18.50 -13.58 -5.68
C ASN A 348 19.29 -13.62 -6.99
N ARG A 349 20.57 -13.99 -6.92
CA ARG A 349 21.42 -14.13 -8.10
C ARG A 349 20.99 -15.32 -8.93
N ASP A 350 20.76 -16.46 -8.30
CA ASP A 350 20.37 -17.70 -8.98
C ASP A 350 18.97 -17.55 -9.61
N GLY A 351 18.04 -16.94 -8.89
CA GLY A 351 16.71 -16.62 -9.41
C GLY A 351 16.76 -15.67 -10.61
N TYR A 352 17.63 -14.65 -10.58
CA TYR A 352 17.84 -13.75 -11.70
C TYR A 352 18.52 -14.43 -12.89
N MET A 353 19.53 -15.28 -12.63
CA MET A 353 20.20 -16.07 -13.69
C MET A 353 19.22 -17.02 -14.36
N ARG A 354 18.40 -17.73 -13.58
CA ARG A 354 17.33 -18.57 -14.11
C ARG A 354 16.37 -17.76 -14.97
N ALA A 355 15.98 -16.55 -14.56
CA ALA A 355 15.14 -15.69 -15.38
C ALA A 355 15.75 -15.42 -16.77
N LEU A 356 17.06 -15.12 -16.84
CA LEU A 356 17.76 -14.91 -18.10
C LEU A 356 17.82 -16.18 -18.96
N GLU A 357 18.02 -17.35 -18.35
CA GLU A 357 18.00 -18.64 -19.04
C GLU A 357 16.64 -18.92 -19.69
N GLU A 358 15.55 -18.66 -18.97
CA GLU A 358 14.19 -18.82 -19.48
C GLU A 358 13.89 -17.87 -20.65
N PHE A 359 14.32 -16.61 -20.56
CA PHE A 359 14.20 -15.68 -21.70
C PHE A 359 15.03 -16.09 -22.90
N TYR A 360 16.25 -16.59 -22.68
CA TYR A 360 17.11 -17.10 -23.75
C TYR A 360 16.46 -18.29 -24.46
N LEU A 361 15.89 -19.22 -23.69
CA LEU A 361 15.19 -20.37 -24.24
C LEU A 361 13.94 -19.95 -25.02
N ALA A 362 13.11 -19.07 -24.46
CA ALA A 362 11.95 -18.51 -25.13
C ALA A 362 12.30 -17.87 -26.49
N TYR A 363 13.33 -17.01 -26.51
CA TYR A 363 13.81 -16.37 -27.75
C TYR A 363 14.40 -17.37 -28.75
N SER A 364 15.06 -18.42 -28.26
CA SER A 364 15.62 -19.46 -29.14
C SER A 364 14.54 -20.31 -29.78
N LEU A 365 13.43 -20.55 -29.08
CA LEU A 365 12.28 -21.31 -29.56
C LEU A 365 11.43 -20.52 -30.55
N ASP A 366 11.12 -19.25 -30.25
CA ASP A 366 10.35 -18.37 -31.13
C ASP A 366 10.89 -16.92 -31.11
N PRO A 367 11.96 -16.64 -31.89
CA PRO A 367 12.60 -15.32 -31.89
C PRO A 367 11.71 -14.22 -32.47
N ASP A 368 10.67 -14.58 -33.24
CA ASP A 368 9.80 -13.62 -33.92
C ASP A 368 8.53 -13.27 -33.12
N HIS A 369 8.31 -13.94 -31.98
CA HIS A 369 7.14 -13.71 -31.14
C HIS A 369 7.08 -12.26 -30.61
N PRO A 370 6.01 -11.49 -30.86
CA PRO A 370 5.93 -10.08 -30.48
C PRO A 370 6.14 -9.82 -28.99
N PHE A 371 5.55 -10.65 -28.12
CA PHE A 371 5.72 -10.53 -26.67
C PHE A 371 7.17 -10.76 -26.22
N ILE A 372 7.84 -11.76 -26.80
CA ILE A 372 9.22 -12.12 -26.43
C ILE A 372 10.18 -11.02 -26.89
N LYS A 373 9.98 -10.51 -28.11
CA LYS A 373 10.70 -9.35 -28.64
C LYS A 373 10.50 -8.11 -27.79
N ASP A 374 9.26 -7.74 -27.48
CA ASP A 374 8.96 -6.54 -26.67
C ASP A 374 9.66 -6.60 -25.30
N TYR A 375 9.69 -7.78 -24.69
CA TYR A 375 10.36 -7.98 -23.41
C TYR A 375 11.89 -7.84 -23.51
N ILE A 376 12.48 -8.44 -24.55
CA ILE A 376 13.93 -8.45 -24.81
C ILE A 376 14.43 -7.06 -25.26
N GLU A 377 13.66 -6.37 -26.10
CA GLU A 377 14.01 -5.07 -26.68
C GLU A 377 13.61 -3.88 -25.78
N GLY A 378 12.67 -4.07 -24.86
CA GLY A 378 12.09 -3.02 -24.00
C GLY A 378 13.06 -2.36 -23.01
N ASN A 379 14.36 -2.72 -23.01
CA ASN A 379 15.38 -2.28 -22.05
C ASN A 379 15.01 -2.55 -20.59
N TYR A 380 14.25 -3.61 -20.32
CA TYR A 380 13.96 -4.03 -18.95
C TYR A 380 15.23 -4.54 -18.25
N PHE A 381 16.13 -5.17 -18.99
CA PHE A 381 17.40 -5.62 -18.44
C PHE A 381 18.36 -4.45 -18.24
N SER A 382 19.04 -4.44 -17.09
CA SER A 382 20.26 -3.63 -16.95
C SER A 382 21.19 -3.93 -18.15
N ASN A 383 21.71 -2.88 -18.79
CA ASN A 383 22.44 -2.92 -20.07
C ASN A 383 23.63 -3.92 -20.14
N ASP A 384 23.96 -4.59 -19.04
CA ASP A 384 25.11 -5.47 -18.89
C ASP A 384 24.77 -6.97 -19.04
N ALA A 385 23.49 -7.38 -18.91
CA ALA A 385 23.09 -8.81 -18.98
C ALA A 385 22.74 -9.28 -20.39
N LEU A 386 22.22 -8.38 -21.22
CA LEU A 386 21.67 -8.64 -22.56
C LEU A 386 22.01 -7.47 -23.49
N ALA A 387 22.44 -7.76 -24.72
CA ALA A 387 22.51 -6.77 -25.79
C ALA A 387 21.72 -7.21 -27.02
N ILE A 388 21.00 -6.25 -27.60
CA ILE A 388 20.39 -6.40 -28.92
C ILE A 388 21.41 -5.97 -29.96
N THR A 389 21.77 -6.89 -30.85
CA THR A 389 22.67 -6.63 -31.98
C THR A 389 21.93 -6.72 -33.30
N ASN A 390 22.56 -6.31 -34.39
CA ASN A 390 22.04 -6.52 -35.74
C ASN A 390 21.82 -8.00 -36.09
N ASN A 391 22.40 -8.92 -35.31
CA ASN A 391 22.30 -10.37 -35.48
C ASN A 391 21.36 -11.03 -34.44
N GLY A 392 20.59 -10.23 -33.68
CA GLY A 392 19.69 -10.70 -32.64
C GLY A 392 20.19 -10.43 -31.21
N ALA A 393 19.48 -10.99 -30.25
CA ALA A 393 19.76 -10.87 -28.82
C ALA A 393 20.98 -11.71 -28.38
N VAL A 394 21.89 -11.11 -27.61
CA VAL A 394 23.08 -11.74 -27.03
C VAL A 394 23.01 -11.64 -25.51
N PHE A 395 22.90 -12.78 -24.84
CA PHE A 395 22.82 -12.88 -23.38
C PHE A 395 24.24 -13.00 -22.81
N PHE A 396 24.87 -11.88 -22.48
CA PHE A 396 26.27 -11.83 -22.07
C PHE A 396 26.56 -12.67 -20.83
N TRP A 397 25.65 -12.69 -19.85
CA TRP A 397 25.86 -13.42 -18.61
C TRP A 397 25.75 -14.95 -18.77
N LEU A 398 25.13 -15.41 -19.86
CA LEU A 398 25.06 -16.84 -20.19
C LEU A 398 26.19 -17.28 -21.12
N THR A 399 26.76 -16.35 -21.89
CA THR A 399 27.66 -16.64 -23.02
C THR A 399 29.10 -16.18 -22.82
N GLN A 400 29.37 -15.27 -21.87
CA GLN A 400 30.74 -14.87 -21.57
C GLN A 400 31.42 -15.93 -20.71
N THR A 401 32.32 -16.71 -21.32
CA THR A 401 33.39 -17.36 -20.57
C THR A 401 34.14 -16.25 -19.84
N PRO A 402 34.31 -16.28 -18.51
CA PRO A 402 35.10 -15.27 -17.82
C PRO A 402 36.49 -15.29 -18.44
N THR A 403 36.80 -14.28 -19.25
CA THR A 403 38.18 -13.98 -19.57
C THR A 403 38.80 -13.63 -18.23
N LEU A 404 39.55 -14.58 -17.64
CA LEU A 404 40.51 -14.26 -16.62
C LEU A 404 41.25 -13.03 -17.13
N ASN A 405 41.03 -11.89 -16.49
CA ASN A 405 41.94 -10.78 -16.67
C ASN A 405 43.33 -11.40 -16.51
N PRO A 406 44.23 -11.27 -17.50
CA PRO A 406 45.61 -11.58 -17.26
C PRO A 406 46.08 -10.53 -16.24
N LEU A 407 45.87 -10.84 -14.97
CA LEU A 407 46.57 -10.26 -13.84
C LEU A 407 48.02 -10.55 -14.17
N GLU A 408 48.65 -9.53 -14.74
CA GLU A 408 50.04 -9.18 -14.58
C GLU A 408 50.92 -10.39 -14.23
N GLU A 409 51.54 -10.97 -15.25
CA GLU A 409 52.90 -11.49 -15.12
C GLU A 409 53.83 -10.34 -14.67
N LEU A 410 53.70 -9.88 -13.42
CA LEU A 410 54.80 -9.27 -12.71
C LEU A 410 55.70 -10.41 -12.23
N SER A 411 56.32 -11.08 -13.21
CA SER A 411 57.52 -11.88 -13.00
C SER A 411 58.68 -10.93 -12.70
N GLN A 412 58.72 -10.39 -11.47
CA GLN A 412 59.98 -9.94 -10.90
C GLN A 412 60.60 -11.09 -10.12
N THR A 413 61.48 -11.79 -10.82
CA THR A 413 62.49 -12.70 -10.27
C THR A 413 63.20 -12.05 -9.07
N PRO A 414 63.13 -12.62 -7.86
CA PRO A 414 64.00 -12.21 -6.77
C PRO A 414 65.42 -12.67 -7.07
N GLU A 415 66.32 -11.72 -7.31
CA GLU A 415 67.77 -11.96 -7.35
C GLU A 415 68.26 -12.32 -5.95
N ALA A 416 69.08 -13.37 -5.87
CA ALA A 416 69.43 -14.04 -4.64
C ALA A 416 70.70 -13.46 -3.96
N LEU A 417 70.71 -13.62 -2.62
CA LEU A 417 71.85 -13.78 -1.68
C LEU A 417 72.51 -12.50 -1.09
N PRO A 418 73.13 -12.57 0.12
CA PRO A 418 73.52 -13.77 0.87
C PRO A 418 73.04 -13.88 2.34
N SER A 419 73.07 -15.15 2.73
CA SER A 419 73.05 -15.71 4.08
C SER A 419 74.21 -15.19 4.95
N ASP A 420 73.91 -14.82 6.19
CA ASP A 420 74.81 -15.08 7.32
C ASP A 420 74.04 -15.33 8.62
N ALA A 421 74.64 -16.20 9.44
CA ALA A 421 74.18 -16.91 10.63
C ALA A 421 73.61 -16.02 11.75
N ILE A 422 72.80 -16.53 12.70
CA ILE A 422 73.26 -17.27 13.89
C ILE A 422 72.03 -17.81 14.66
N ALA A 423 72.10 -19.10 15.06
CA ALA A 423 71.73 -19.78 16.33
C ALA A 423 70.55 -19.26 17.19
N SER A 424 69.83 -20.01 18.02
CA SER A 424 69.66 -21.43 18.39
C SER A 424 68.67 -21.42 19.60
N ALA A 425 68.19 -22.60 20.00
CA ALA A 425 67.44 -22.98 21.21
C ALA A 425 65.89 -22.94 21.08
N ALA A 426 65.21 -24.11 20.97
CA ALA A 426 64.85 -25.08 22.05
C ALA A 426 63.62 -24.58 22.85
N THR A 427 62.55 -25.31 23.23
CA THR A 427 62.20 -26.74 23.30
C THR A 427 60.71 -26.87 23.74
N SER A 428 60.08 -28.04 23.46
CA SER A 428 58.93 -28.73 24.12
C SER A 428 57.47 -28.22 24.03
N THR A 429 56.63 -28.84 23.18
CA THR A 429 55.67 -29.98 23.41
C THR A 429 55.10 -30.20 24.85
N PRO A 430 53.91 -30.83 25.10
CA PRO A 430 52.61 -30.99 24.38
C PRO A 430 51.31 -30.82 25.25
N GLU A 431 50.14 -31.17 24.65
CA GLU A 431 48.93 -31.81 25.24
C GLU A 431 48.04 -30.98 26.20
N GLN A 432 46.71 -31.13 26.34
CA GLN A 432 45.67 -32.13 26.02
C GLN A 432 44.32 -31.35 26.00
N THR A 433 43.36 -31.62 25.10
CA THR A 433 42.21 -32.55 25.24
C THR A 433 41.24 -32.23 26.40
N GLY A 434 39.97 -31.98 26.06
CA GLY A 434 38.87 -31.89 27.03
C GLY A 434 37.51 -31.85 26.33
N LEU A 435 36.86 -33.02 26.27
CA LEU A 435 35.58 -33.32 25.62
C LEU A 435 34.71 -34.01 26.68
N VAL A 436 33.59 -33.40 27.13
CA VAL A 436 32.45 -33.99 27.88
C VAL A 436 31.29 -32.97 27.69
N ASP A 437 30.20 -33.23 26.95
CA ASP A 437 29.02 -34.08 27.24
C ASP A 437 28.33 -33.64 28.57
N SER A 438 27.04 -33.65 28.86
CA SER A 438 25.80 -34.13 28.25
C SER A 438 24.64 -33.53 29.08
N THR A 439 23.42 -33.53 28.52
CA THR A 439 22.08 -33.79 29.13
C THR A 439 21.77 -33.25 30.55
N ASP A 440 20.60 -32.70 30.88
CA ASP A 440 19.23 -33.18 30.63
C ASP A 440 18.20 -32.10 31.12
N PRO A 441 16.92 -32.17 30.70
CA PRO A 441 15.85 -31.22 31.03
C PRO A 441 14.99 -31.71 32.20
N LEU A 442 14.16 -30.84 32.78
CA LEU A 442 12.90 -31.13 33.52
C LEU A 442 12.29 -29.77 33.93
N ARG A 443 11.10 -29.40 33.42
CA ARG A 443 9.76 -29.67 33.97
C ARG A 443 9.39 -28.80 35.18
N GLY A 444 8.32 -28.03 35.06
CA GLY A 444 7.62 -27.41 36.18
C GLY A 444 6.61 -26.34 35.76
N GLU A 445 5.33 -26.71 35.76
CA GLU A 445 4.16 -25.83 35.71
C GLU A 445 4.16 -24.82 36.87
N GLU A 446 3.47 -23.69 36.67
CA GLU A 446 2.24 -23.28 37.40
C GLU A 446 2.16 -21.77 37.70
N ASN A 447 1.04 -21.19 37.26
CA ASN A 447 0.24 -20.14 37.91
C ASN A 447 0.95 -18.99 38.66
N ARG A 448 0.76 -17.76 38.16
CA ARG A 448 0.39 -16.61 39.01
C ARG A 448 -0.25 -15.46 38.22
N LYS A 449 -1.54 -15.24 38.49
CA LYS A 449 -2.19 -13.92 38.48
C LYS A 449 -1.48 -13.01 39.50
N ALA A 450 -1.23 -11.76 39.13
CA ALA A 450 -1.30 -10.62 40.03
C ALA A 450 -1.39 -9.32 39.20
N GLU A 451 -2.43 -8.54 39.52
CA GLU A 451 -2.56 -7.12 39.21
C GLU A 451 -1.32 -6.34 39.68
N SER A 452 -0.96 -5.29 38.94
CA SER A 452 -0.48 -4.07 39.58
C SER A 452 -0.84 -2.84 38.75
N GLU A 453 -1.60 -1.97 39.39
CA GLU A 453 -1.94 -0.61 38.99
C GLU A 453 -0.72 0.31 38.84
N GLN A 454 -0.94 1.37 38.04
CA GLN A 454 -0.39 2.73 38.16
C GLN A 454 1.14 2.93 38.18
N LYS A 455 1.63 3.66 37.17
CA LYS A 455 2.00 5.08 37.38
C LYS A 455 2.27 5.82 36.08
N SER A 456 1.57 6.93 35.92
CA SER A 456 1.95 8.03 35.04
C SER A 456 3.31 8.61 35.43
N LYS A 457 4.05 9.08 34.42
CA LYS A 457 4.89 10.30 34.45
C LYS A 457 5.60 10.49 33.10
N ASN A 458 5.13 11.46 32.33
CA ASN A 458 6.03 12.26 31.49
C ASN A 458 6.72 13.29 32.39
N PRO A 459 7.96 13.68 32.06
CA PRO A 459 8.10 15.06 31.59
C PRO A 459 9.18 15.28 30.50
N LEU A 460 8.83 16.20 29.58
CA LEU A 460 9.64 17.31 29.04
C LEU A 460 11.02 17.07 28.39
N CYS A 461 11.06 17.37 27.09
CA CYS A 461 11.95 18.31 26.39
C CYS A 461 13.45 18.36 26.71
N GLY A 462 14.27 18.15 25.66
CA GLY A 462 15.67 18.58 25.63
C GLY A 462 16.37 18.23 24.32
N SER A 463 16.31 19.14 23.35
CA SER A 463 16.94 19.13 22.03
C SER A 463 18.48 19.06 22.04
N MET A 464 19.08 18.39 21.05
CA MET A 464 20.41 18.76 20.54
C MET A 464 20.48 18.52 19.02
N ILE A 465 20.88 19.56 18.28
CA ILE A 465 21.03 19.63 16.82
C ILE A 465 22.45 19.22 16.43
N LEU A 466 22.58 18.47 15.33
CA LEU A 466 23.80 18.34 14.51
C LEU A 466 23.57 18.98 13.12
N VAL A 467 24.56 19.72 12.66
CA VAL A 467 24.67 20.44 11.37
C VAL A 467 25.41 19.55 10.35
N PRO A 468 25.06 19.55 9.04
CA PRO A 468 25.87 20.25 8.00
C PRO A 468 25.00 20.87 6.87
N LEU A 469 25.26 22.09 6.36
CA LEU A 469 26.33 22.55 5.46
C LEU A 469 26.24 21.94 4.03
N VAL A 470 26.02 22.80 3.00
CA VAL A 470 26.38 22.71 1.55
C VAL A 470 25.47 23.69 0.78
N LEU A 471 25.97 24.86 0.35
CA LEU A 471 26.61 25.21 -0.94
C LEU A 471 25.65 25.36 -2.13
N LEU A 472 25.56 26.62 -2.57
CA LEU A 472 24.85 27.16 -3.75
C LEU A 472 25.55 26.79 -5.07
N LEU A 473 24.78 26.49 -6.12
CA LEU A 473 25.00 26.97 -7.49
C LEU A 473 23.66 27.02 -8.28
N PRO A 474 23.43 28.02 -9.16
CA PRO A 474 22.19 28.16 -9.92
C PRO A 474 22.29 27.53 -11.32
N LEU A 475 21.21 26.89 -11.79
CA LEU A 475 21.07 26.47 -13.19
C LEU A 475 20.09 27.35 -13.96
N VAL A 476 20.59 27.73 -15.13
CA VAL A 476 20.09 28.66 -16.12
C VAL A 476 18.88 28.09 -16.86
N LYS A 477 17.85 28.94 -16.97
CA LYS A 477 16.62 28.71 -17.72
C LYS A 477 16.89 28.83 -19.23
N ARG A 478 16.58 27.80 -20.02
CA ARG A 478 16.50 27.90 -21.49
C ARG A 478 15.25 27.21 -22.01
N SER A 479 14.26 28.01 -22.40
CA SER A 479 13.05 27.57 -23.08
C SER A 479 13.30 27.42 -24.59
N ARG A 480 12.76 26.36 -25.20
CA ARG A 480 12.45 26.33 -26.63
C ARG A 480 11.02 25.83 -26.81
N LYS A 481 10.18 26.71 -27.36
CA LYS A 481 8.90 26.38 -28.00
C LYS A 481 9.20 25.75 -29.35
N ILE A 482 8.54 24.64 -29.67
CA ILE A 482 8.28 24.25 -31.06
C ILE A 482 6.78 24.01 -31.19
N LYS A 483 6.15 24.81 -32.07
CA LYS A 483 4.84 24.57 -32.66
C LYS A 483 5.09 23.92 -34.01
N SER A 484 4.32 22.89 -34.37
CA SER A 484 4.01 22.61 -35.78
C SER A 484 2.55 22.18 -35.93
N LYS A 485 1.85 22.89 -36.81
CA LYS A 485 0.58 22.54 -37.47
C LYS A 485 0.82 21.31 -38.37
N ILE A 486 -0.11 20.34 -38.41
CA ILE A 486 -1.14 20.17 -39.46
C ILE A 486 -0.57 20.33 -40.88
N ASP A 487 -0.36 19.20 -41.55
CA ASP A 487 -1.15 18.75 -42.72
C ASP A 487 -1.45 17.25 -42.58
#